data_AF-A3RLT9-F1
#
_entry.id   AF-A3RLT9-F1
#
_cell.length_a   1.000
_cell.length_b   1.000
_cell.length_c   1.000
_cell.angle_alpha   90.00
_cell.angle_beta   90.00
_cell.angle_gamma   90.00
#
_symmetry.space_group_name_H-M   'P 1'
#
loop_
_entity.id
_entity.type
_entity.pdbx_description
1 polymer ?
#
loop_
_entity_poly.entity_id
_entity_poly.type
_entity_poly.pdbx_seq_one_letter_code
_entity_poly.pdbx_strand_id
1 'polypeptide(L)'
;RVTFGNRTVSNGCELKPSMVAQQPRVEVGGNEMRTFYTLVMVDPDAPSPSDPNLREYLHWLVTDIPGTTGASFGQEVMCYESPRPTMGSIASCSCSSSSSAGRPCTLPGGA
;
A
#
# COMPACT_ATOMS: atom_id res chain seq x y z
N ARG A 1 4.41 -9.36 -3.67
CA ARG A 1 4.23 -9.11 -5.13
C ARG A 1 3.10 -8.10 -5.31
N VAL A 2 3.32 -7.06 -6.11
CA VAL A 2 2.33 -6.01 -6.39
C VAL A 2 2.05 -6.00 -7.90
N THR A 3 0.79 -5.98 -8.30
CA THR A 3 0.37 -6.08 -9.71
C THR A 3 -0.74 -5.06 -10.02
N PHE A 4 -0.54 -4.21 -11.03
CA PHE A 4 -1.62 -3.38 -11.61
C PHE A 4 -2.12 -4.05 -12.90
N GLY A 5 -3.37 -4.52 -12.90
CA GLY A 5 -3.92 -5.33 -13.99
C GLY A 5 -3.08 -6.58 -14.22
N ASN A 6 -2.44 -6.66 -15.39
CA ASN A 6 -1.59 -7.80 -15.78
C ASN A 6 -0.07 -7.50 -15.63
N ARG A 7 0.31 -6.35 -15.06
CA ARG A 7 1.71 -5.93 -14.93
C ARG A 7 2.17 -5.97 -13.48
N THR A 8 3.17 -6.81 -13.20
CA THR A 8 3.88 -6.80 -11.93
C THR A 8 4.76 -5.56 -11.83
N VAL A 9 4.73 -4.89 -10.69
CA VAL A 9 5.52 -3.69 -10.42
C VAL A 9 6.83 -4.08 -9.75
N SER A 10 7.91 -3.43 -10.18
CA SER A 10 9.23 -3.49 -9.56
C SER A 10 9.68 -2.06 -9.20
N ASN A 11 10.62 -1.94 -8.26
CA ASN A 11 11.17 -0.65 -7.86
C ASN A 11 11.72 0.11 -9.09
N GLY A 12 11.40 1.40 -9.20
CA GLY A 12 11.80 2.26 -10.33
C GLY A 12 11.02 2.03 -11.63
N CYS A 13 9.93 1.25 -11.62
CA CYS A 13 9.09 1.06 -12.78
C CYS A 13 8.17 2.28 -13.01
N GLU A 14 8.22 2.85 -14.22
CA GLU A 14 7.32 3.92 -14.62
C GLU A 14 5.93 3.36 -14.94
N LEU A 15 4.90 3.93 -14.30
CA LEU A 15 3.50 3.52 -14.44
C LEU A 15 2.68 4.68 -15.00
N LYS A 16 1.82 4.38 -15.97
CA LYS A 16 0.89 5.38 -16.52
C LYS A 16 -0.20 5.69 -15.49
N PRO A 17 -0.71 6.94 -15.40
CA PRO A 17 -1.82 7.29 -14.52
C PRO A 17 -3.03 6.36 -14.70
N SER A 18 -3.33 5.95 -15.93
CA SER A 18 -4.45 5.03 -16.22
C SER A 18 -4.27 3.63 -15.63
N MET A 19 -3.04 3.18 -15.38
CA MET A 19 -2.78 1.88 -14.77
C MET A 19 -2.94 1.90 -13.25
N VAL A 20 -2.67 3.05 -12.62
CA VAL A 20 -2.76 3.25 -11.16
C VAL A 20 -4.11 3.86 -10.75
N ALA A 21 -5.05 3.99 -11.69
CA ALA A 21 -6.41 4.46 -11.40
C ALA A 21 -7.18 3.50 -10.48
N GLN A 22 -6.83 2.20 -10.51
CA GLN A 22 -7.39 1.18 -9.65
C GLN A 22 -6.33 0.63 -8.71
N GLN A 23 -6.76 0.20 -7.53
CA GLN A 23 -5.86 -0.40 -6.54
C GLN A 23 -5.15 -1.64 -7.10
N PRO A 24 -3.86 -1.84 -6.78
CA PRO A 24 -3.14 -3.00 -7.24
C PRO A 24 -3.57 -4.26 -6.47
N ARG A 25 -3.41 -5.41 -7.12
CA ARG A 25 -3.43 -6.69 -6.42
C ARG A 25 -2.11 -6.87 -5.69
N VAL A 26 -2.17 -6.98 -4.37
CA VAL A 26 -1.01 -7.22 -3.52
C VAL A 26 -1.12 -8.59 -2.91
N GLU A 27 -0.09 -9.41 -3.17
CA GLU A 27 0.09 -10.72 -2.59
C GLU A 27 1.32 -10.69 -1.69
N VAL A 28 1.16 -11.12 -0.45
CA VAL A 28 2.23 -11.14 0.53
C VAL A 28 2.69 -12.58 0.70
N GLY A 29 4.01 -12.77 0.65
CA GLY A 29 4.61 -14.07 0.95
C GLY A 29 4.55 -14.39 2.44
N GLY A 30 5.42 -15.29 2.86
CA GLY A 30 5.55 -15.70 4.26
C GLY A 30 5.51 -17.21 4.39
N ASN A 31 6.18 -17.73 5.42
CA ASN A 31 6.23 -19.16 5.67
C ASN A 31 5.16 -19.59 6.69
N GLU A 32 4.59 -18.63 7.43
CA GLU A 32 3.71 -18.89 8.56
C GLU A 32 2.46 -18.00 8.51
N MET A 33 1.28 -18.60 8.68
CA MET A 33 -0.01 -17.88 8.77
C MET A 33 -0.15 -17.03 10.04
N ARG A 34 0.80 -17.14 10.99
CA ARG A 34 0.80 -16.37 12.24
C ARG A 34 1.45 -14.98 12.10
N THR A 35 2.09 -14.71 10.96
CA THR A 35 2.66 -13.40 10.68
C THR A 35 1.61 -12.53 10.01
N PHE A 36 1.42 -11.33 10.54
CA PHE A 36 0.57 -10.32 9.94
C PHE A 36 1.45 -9.26 9.27
N TYR A 37 0.94 -8.76 8.15
CA TYR A 37 1.61 -7.75 7.34
C TYR A 37 0.76 -6.49 7.29
N THR A 38 1.45 -5.37 7.29
CA THR A 38 0.87 -4.06 7.00
C THR A 38 1.41 -3.59 5.66
N LEU A 39 0.51 -3.17 4.78
CA LEU A 39 0.80 -2.54 3.51
C LEU A 39 0.58 -1.04 3.64
N VAL A 40 1.59 -0.27 3.26
CA VAL A 40 1.52 1.20 3.19
C VAL A 40 1.92 1.63 1.79
N MET A 41 1.08 2.43 1.14
CA MET A 41 1.40 3.10 -0.11
C MET A 41 1.50 4.60 0.14
N VAL A 42 2.68 5.16 -0.10
CA VAL A 42 3.00 6.56 0.17
C VAL A 42 3.63 7.20 -1.05
N ASP A 43 3.26 8.44 -1.34
CA ASP A 43 3.95 9.29 -2.31
C ASP A 43 4.84 10.30 -1.55
N PRO A 44 6.18 10.11 -1.55
CA PRO A 44 7.12 11.03 -0.92
C PRO A 44 7.32 12.33 -1.71
N ASP A 45 6.81 12.39 -2.93
CA ASP A 45 7.02 13.47 -3.89
C ASP A 45 5.69 14.18 -4.21
N ALA A 46 4.66 14.04 -3.38
CA ALA A 46 3.35 14.63 -3.65
C ALA A 46 3.34 16.18 -3.49
N PRO A 47 2.62 16.91 -4.37
CA PRO A 47 1.97 16.45 -5.60
C PRO A 47 2.94 16.23 -6.78
N SER A 48 4.14 16.81 -6.74
CA SER A 48 5.18 16.58 -7.74
C SER A 48 6.59 16.61 -7.15
N PRO A 49 7.58 15.92 -7.74
CA PRO A 49 8.96 15.92 -7.23
C PRO A 49 9.58 17.31 -7.19
N SER A 50 9.14 18.19 -8.08
CA SER A 50 9.58 19.58 -8.15
C SER A 50 8.97 20.47 -7.07
N ASP A 51 7.84 20.05 -6.48
CA ASP A 51 7.12 20.78 -5.44
C ASP A 51 6.51 19.82 -4.40
N PRO A 52 7.34 19.19 -3.54
CA PRO A 52 6.87 18.14 -2.64
C PRO A 52 6.28 18.70 -1.34
N ASN A 53 5.37 19.69 -1.41
CA ASN A 53 4.78 20.32 -0.21
C ASN A 53 3.76 19.43 0.53
N LEU A 54 3.31 18.32 -0.09
CA LEU A 54 2.35 17.37 0.48
C LEU A 54 2.98 16.02 0.82
N ARG A 55 4.32 15.91 0.77
CA ARG A 55 5.02 14.73 1.28
C ARG A 55 4.78 14.58 2.78
N GLU A 56 4.52 13.40 3.32
CA GLU A 56 4.34 12.07 2.75
C GLU A 56 2.84 11.80 2.55
N TYR A 57 2.38 11.67 1.29
CA TYR A 57 0.94 11.48 1.05
C TYR A 57 0.58 10.00 1.12
N LEU A 58 -0.30 9.65 2.06
CA LEU A 58 -0.77 8.27 2.26
C LEU A 58 -1.87 7.94 1.26
N HIS A 59 -1.55 7.14 0.24
CA HIS A 59 -2.50 6.70 -0.78
C HIS A 59 -3.29 5.47 -0.38
N TRP A 60 -2.72 4.57 0.42
CA TRP A 60 -3.39 3.32 0.80
C TRP A 60 -2.78 2.74 2.07
N LEU A 61 -3.63 2.26 2.98
CA LEU A 61 -3.20 1.59 4.22
C LEU A 61 -4.08 0.37 4.49
N VAL A 62 -3.45 -0.80 4.52
CA VAL A 62 -4.10 -2.06 4.87
C VAL A 62 -3.28 -2.74 5.97
N THR A 63 -3.92 -3.03 7.09
CA THR A 63 -3.30 -3.74 8.23
C THR A 63 -3.77 -5.19 8.29
N ASP A 64 -3.18 -5.96 9.21
CA ASP A 64 -3.64 -7.31 9.56
C ASP A 64 -3.78 -8.28 8.37
N ILE A 65 -2.95 -8.12 7.35
CA ILE A 65 -2.93 -9.02 6.19
C ILE A 65 -2.29 -10.35 6.63
N PRO A 66 -3.00 -11.48 6.61
CA PRO A 66 -2.40 -12.76 6.98
C PRO A 66 -1.29 -13.14 6.00
N GLY A 67 -0.19 -13.69 6.50
CA GLY A 67 0.88 -14.23 5.66
C GLY A 67 0.37 -15.25 4.64
N THR A 68 1.02 -15.36 3.49
CA THR A 68 0.61 -16.18 2.32
C THR A 68 -0.66 -15.73 1.59
N THR A 69 -1.29 -14.63 2.02
CA THR A 69 -2.51 -14.11 1.39
C THR A 69 -2.25 -12.81 0.61
N GLY A 70 -3.22 -11.90 0.58
CA GLY A 70 -3.11 -10.61 -0.09
C GLY A 70 -3.89 -9.52 0.63
N ALA A 71 -3.71 -8.28 0.19
CA ALA A 71 -4.31 -7.11 0.83
C ALA A 71 -5.85 -7.18 0.96
N SER A 72 -6.52 -7.93 0.08
CA SER A 72 -7.98 -8.16 0.18
C SER A 72 -8.43 -8.94 1.42
N PHE A 73 -7.51 -9.58 2.15
CA PHE A 73 -7.78 -10.33 3.38
C PHE A 73 -7.39 -9.56 4.65
N GLY A 74 -6.79 -8.38 4.51
CA GLY A 74 -6.48 -7.50 5.62
C GLY A 74 -7.62 -6.54 5.95
N GLN A 75 -7.37 -5.66 6.92
CA GLN A 75 -8.24 -4.56 7.28
C GLN A 75 -7.81 -3.30 6.54
N GLU A 76 -8.65 -2.80 5.64
CA GLU A 76 -8.43 -1.52 4.99
C GLU A 76 -8.72 -0.37 5.96
N VAL A 77 -7.69 0.39 6.33
CA VAL A 77 -7.78 1.53 7.27
C VAL A 77 -7.91 2.85 6.49
N MET A 78 -7.21 2.96 5.36
CA MET A 78 -7.38 4.05 4.40
C MET A 78 -7.66 3.45 3.03
N CYS A 79 -8.75 3.86 2.40
CA CYS A 79 -9.10 3.42 1.05
C CYS A 79 -8.06 3.88 0.03
N TYR A 80 -7.88 3.07 -1.02
CA TYR A 80 -6.97 3.41 -2.09
C TYR A 80 -7.38 4.70 -2.80
N GLU A 81 -6.51 5.69 -2.74
CA GLU A 81 -6.58 6.89 -3.58
C GLU A 81 -5.56 6.78 -4.70
N SER A 82 -6.02 6.85 -5.95
CA SER A 82 -5.15 6.76 -7.12
C SER A 82 -4.09 7.85 -7.09
N PRO A 83 -2.79 7.51 -7.14
CA PRO A 83 -1.74 8.48 -7.38
C PRO A 83 -2.03 9.23 -8.67
N ARG A 84 -1.81 10.55 -8.67
CA ARG A 84 -1.93 11.40 -9.86
C ARG A 84 -0.55 11.82 -10.32
N PRO A 85 0.26 10.90 -10.88
CA PRO A 85 1.64 11.24 -11.12
C PRO A 85 1.76 12.26 -12.24
N THR A 86 2.16 13.49 -11.89
CA THR A 86 2.80 14.40 -12.84
C THR A 86 4.19 13.86 -13.17
N MET A 87 4.66 14.10 -14.40
CA MET A 87 5.93 13.59 -14.93
C MET A 87 7.04 13.57 -13.86
N GLY A 88 7.44 12.38 -13.41
CA GLY A 88 8.52 12.16 -12.44
C GLY A 88 8.11 11.73 -11.01
N SER A 89 6.85 11.81 -10.58
CA SER A 89 6.44 11.35 -9.23
C SER A 89 6.34 9.82 -9.15
N ILE A 90 6.86 9.23 -8.08
CA ILE A 90 6.88 7.78 -7.87
C ILE A 90 6.15 7.46 -6.55
N ALA A 91 4.95 6.86 -6.64
CA ALA A 91 4.30 6.27 -5.49
C ALA A 91 5.05 4.99 -5.06
N SER A 92 5.45 4.93 -3.79
CA SER A 92 6.16 3.79 -3.21
C SER A 92 5.20 2.91 -2.43
N CYS A 93 5.24 1.60 -2.69
CA CYS A 93 4.48 0.60 -1.94
C CYS A 93 5.45 -0.17 -1.05
N SER A 94 5.30 -0.05 0.27
CA SER A 94 6.10 -0.82 1.22
C SER A 94 5.19 -1.73 2.03
N CYS A 95 5.56 -3.01 2.13
CA CYS A 95 4.94 -3.94 3.07
C CYS A 95 5.92 -4.28 4.20
N SER A 96 5.45 -4.22 5.44
CA SER A 96 6.22 -4.56 6.63
C SER A 96 5.50 -5.64 7.42
N SER A 97 6.23 -6.64 7.88
CA SER A 97 5.70 -7.68 8.78
C SER A 97 5.84 -7.22 10.22
N SER A 98 4.76 -7.29 11.00
CA SER A 98 4.84 -7.29 12.46
C SER A 98 4.58 -8.71 12.94
N SER A 99 5.60 -9.33 13.52
CA SER A 99 5.47 -10.60 14.24
C SER A 99 4.82 -10.35 15.60
N SER A 100 3.62 -9.78 15.63
CA SER A 100 2.81 -9.69 16.84
C SER A 100 1.56 -10.51 16.62
N ALA A 101 1.61 -11.76 17.08
CA ALA A 101 0.42 -12.55 17.28
C ALA A 101 -0.60 -11.73 18.11
N GLY A 102 -1.74 -11.40 17.49
CA GLY A 102 -3.01 -11.18 18.19
C GLY A 102 -3.16 -9.90 19.01
N ARG A 103 -3.09 -8.72 18.39
CA ARG A 103 -3.80 -7.56 18.93
C ARG A 103 -4.69 -6.94 17.84
N PRO A 104 -6.02 -7.14 17.87
CA PRO A 104 -6.90 -6.37 17.01
C PRO A 104 -6.74 -4.89 17.36
N CYS A 105 -6.48 -4.06 16.35
CA CYS A 105 -6.50 -2.60 16.50
C CYS A 105 -7.95 -2.19 16.80
N THR A 106 -8.31 -2.16 18.08
CA THR A 106 -9.61 -1.63 18.52
C THR A 106 -9.56 -0.13 18.33
N LEU A 107 -10.33 0.39 17.37
CA LEU A 107 -10.62 1.83 17.31
C LEU A 107 -11.22 2.22 18.67
N PRO A 108 -10.75 3.29 19.34
CA PRO A 108 -11.43 3.79 20.52
C PRO A 108 -12.84 4.19 20.10
N GLY A 109 -13.83 3.41 20.54
CA GLY A 109 -15.24 3.71 20.32
C GLY A 109 -15.55 5.09 20.87
N GLY A 110 -16.20 5.91 20.04
CA GLY A 110 -16.78 7.17 20.47
C GLY A 110 -17.79 6.93 21.59
N ALA A 111 -17.63 7.70 22.66
CA ALA A 111 -18.61 7.84 23.73
C ALA A 111 -19.83 8.63 23.27
#